data_AF-A0A6L8K953-F1
#
_entry.id   AF-A0A6L8K953-F1
#
_cell.length_a   1.000
_cell.length_b   1.000
_cell.length_c   1.000
_cell.angle_alpha   90.00
_cell.angle_beta   90.00
_cell.angle_gamma   90.00
#
_symmetry.space_group_name_H-M   'P 1'
#
loop_
_entity.id
_entity.type
_entity.pdbx_description
1 polymer ?
#
loop_
_entity_poly.entity_id
_entity_poly.type
_entity_poly.pdbx_seq_one_letter_code
_entity_poly.pdbx_strand_id
1 'polypeptide(L)'
;MSGKVLPERANVNLPKSVVLKILPGRAIPEGSVVVVAVICSQISIVVHSREEIADLQALAHECEGMCRMIVDCLGFLLTCGYDIEVTQVSSAGGLHVVYGVKPADFRPIPYSDENIQSVFERLLTVPRDYQLQYRRALADYREAIRSHEDTAFFCYRVVEDLRQVFVVDEQGKEAQTWNRLWEALPVAEDTRAYVKDIIRPLATGNRHGGGSSISHELRLEMLEKTSKIIAAFVDWARMPKAAPTA
;
A
#
# COMPACT_ATOMS: atom_id res chain seq x y z
N MET A 1 21.45 5.81 1.43
CA MET A 1 20.29 5.10 0.84
C MET A 1 20.11 5.58 -0.59
N SER A 2 19.68 4.71 -1.49
CA SER A 2 19.40 5.07 -2.87
C SER A 2 18.07 4.53 -3.35
N GLY A 3 17.55 5.15 -4.39
CA GLY A 3 16.30 4.78 -5.01
C GLY A 3 16.16 5.44 -6.37
N LYS A 4 14.94 5.49 -6.88
CA LYS A 4 14.62 6.08 -8.18
C LYS A 4 13.25 6.74 -8.19
N VAL A 5 13.11 7.74 -9.05
CA VAL A 5 11.83 8.35 -9.42
C VAL A 5 11.27 7.64 -10.64
N LEU A 6 10.00 7.29 -10.59
CA LEU A 6 9.26 6.63 -11.66
C LEU A 6 8.29 7.62 -12.34
N PRO A 7 8.06 7.46 -13.65
CA PRO A 7 8.79 6.56 -14.55
C PRO A 7 10.21 7.07 -14.83
N GLU A 8 11.21 6.18 -14.87
CA GLU A 8 12.62 6.58 -15.00
C GLU A 8 12.90 7.46 -16.23
N ARG A 9 12.14 7.23 -17.32
CA ARG A 9 12.20 8.01 -18.57
C ARG A 9 11.88 9.51 -18.41
N ALA A 10 11.31 9.91 -17.27
CA ALA A 10 10.98 11.31 -16.99
C ALA A 10 12.23 12.20 -16.82
N ASN A 11 13.41 11.61 -16.58
CA ASN A 11 14.67 12.32 -16.37
C ASN A 11 14.54 13.43 -15.30
N VAL A 12 14.05 13.04 -14.12
CA VAL A 12 13.75 13.97 -13.04
C VAL A 12 15.06 14.46 -12.39
N ASN A 13 15.19 15.78 -12.24
CA ASN A 13 16.36 16.41 -11.65
C ASN A 13 15.93 17.51 -10.68
N LEU A 14 16.52 17.52 -9.48
CA LEU A 14 16.45 18.65 -8.59
C LEU A 14 17.67 19.55 -8.83
N PRO A 15 17.49 20.88 -8.93
CA PRO A 15 18.59 21.80 -9.21
C PRO A 15 19.63 21.85 -8.08
N LYS A 16 19.22 21.52 -6.85
CA LYS A 16 20.07 21.41 -5.66
C LYS A 16 19.55 20.30 -4.75
N SER A 17 20.44 19.74 -3.94
CA SER A 17 20.03 18.84 -2.86
C SER A 17 19.14 19.56 -1.86
N VAL A 18 18.10 18.87 -1.40
CA VAL A 18 17.19 19.35 -0.36
C VAL A 18 17.73 18.89 1.00
N VAL A 19 17.83 19.82 1.94
CA VAL A 19 18.29 19.54 3.31
C VAL A 19 17.09 19.65 4.24
N LEU A 20 16.73 18.54 4.88
CA LEU A 20 15.62 18.44 5.81
C LEU A 20 16.16 18.32 7.24
N LYS A 21 15.54 19.08 8.15
CA LYS A 21 15.76 18.96 9.59
C LYS A 21 14.71 18.02 10.16
N ILE A 22 15.16 17.08 10.99
CA ILE A 22 14.28 16.08 11.58
C ILE A 22 13.55 16.67 12.78
N LEU A 23 12.23 16.46 12.80
CA LEU A 23 11.37 16.79 13.94
C LEU A 23 11.43 15.67 15.00
N PRO A 24 11.20 15.99 16.28
CA PRO A 24 11.17 14.99 17.36
C PRO A 24 10.16 13.86 17.11
N GLY A 25 10.44 12.67 17.66
CA GLY A 25 9.50 11.53 17.65
C GLY A 25 9.49 10.69 16.37
N ARG A 26 10.54 10.78 15.55
CA ARG A 26 10.73 10.00 14.32
C ARG A 26 11.74 8.88 14.52
N ALA A 27 11.80 7.92 13.60
CA ALA A 27 12.83 6.87 13.63
C ALA A 27 14.27 7.42 13.44
N ILE A 28 14.38 8.65 12.92
CA ILE A 28 15.66 9.34 12.78
C ILE A 28 15.92 10.18 14.05
N PRO A 29 17.09 10.05 14.70
CA PRO A 29 17.41 10.79 15.92
C PRO A 29 17.27 12.31 15.77
N GLU A 30 16.84 12.99 16.82
CA GLU A 30 16.71 14.45 16.85
C GLU A 30 18.06 15.12 16.55
N GLY A 31 18.02 16.22 15.79
CA GLY A 31 19.24 16.93 15.38
C GLY A 31 20.00 16.28 14.21
N SER A 32 19.53 15.14 13.71
CA SER A 32 20.02 14.58 12.45
C SER A 32 19.68 15.47 11.26
N VAL A 33 20.51 15.38 10.23
CA VAL A 33 20.33 16.08 8.95
C VAL A 33 20.11 15.08 7.84
N VAL A 34 19.02 15.22 7.10
CA VAL A 34 18.73 14.40 5.92
C VAL A 34 18.98 15.22 4.67
N VAL A 35 19.82 14.71 3.78
CA VAL A 35 20.16 15.33 2.51
C VAL A 35 19.61 14.45 1.40
N VAL A 36 18.71 15.00 0.59
CA VAL A 36 18.11 14.31 -0.56
C VAL A 36 18.58 14.96 -1.85
N ALA A 37 19.11 14.16 -2.77
CA ALA A 37 19.45 14.56 -4.12
C ALA A 37 18.69 13.70 -5.12
N VAL A 38 18.21 14.31 -6.20
CA VAL A 38 17.58 13.60 -7.32
C VAL A 38 18.25 14.05 -8.62
N ILE A 39 18.91 13.11 -9.30
CA ILE A 39 19.66 13.37 -10.54
C ILE A 39 19.34 12.24 -11.53
N CYS A 40 18.90 12.57 -12.74
CA CYS A 40 18.54 11.60 -13.77
C CYS A 40 17.58 10.51 -13.27
N SER A 41 16.55 10.92 -12.51
CA SER A 41 15.60 10.03 -11.84
C SER A 41 16.23 9.08 -10.81
N GLN A 42 17.49 9.24 -10.42
CA GLN A 42 18.14 8.51 -9.34
C GLN A 42 18.06 9.32 -8.05
N ILE A 43 17.63 8.68 -6.97
CA ILE A 43 17.52 9.29 -5.64
C ILE A 43 18.73 8.88 -4.82
N SER A 44 19.38 9.85 -4.18
CA SER A 44 20.38 9.63 -3.14
C SER A 44 19.93 10.32 -1.86
N ILE A 45 19.92 9.56 -0.77
CA ILE A 45 19.52 10.04 0.55
C ILE A 45 20.67 9.75 1.51
N VAL A 46 21.20 10.80 2.13
CA VAL A 46 22.25 10.71 3.14
C VAL A 46 21.69 11.23 4.45
N VAL A 47 21.77 10.38 5.48
CA VAL A 47 21.34 10.73 6.84
C VAL A 47 22.60 10.91 7.68
N HIS A 48 22.82 12.14 8.14
CA HIS A 48 23.88 12.46 9.09
C HIS A 48 23.30 12.47 10.49
N SER A 49 23.64 11.44 11.27
CA SER A 49 23.26 11.30 12.67
C SER A 49 24.50 11.23 13.55
N ARG A 50 24.38 11.73 14.78
CA ARG A 50 25.40 11.55 15.84
C ARG A 50 25.25 10.22 16.57
N GLU A 51 24.08 9.62 16.46
CA GLU A 51 23.71 8.35 17.08
C GLU A 51 23.59 7.26 16.02
N GLU A 52 23.87 6.03 16.41
CA GLU A 52 23.66 4.88 15.54
C GLU A 52 22.16 4.61 15.36
N ILE A 53 21.75 4.37 14.12
CA ILE A 53 20.37 4.04 13.78
C ILE A 53 20.27 2.52 13.66
N ALA A 54 19.71 1.87 14.67
CA ALA A 54 19.63 0.41 14.75
C ALA A 54 18.62 -0.17 13.75
N ASP A 55 17.45 0.46 13.61
CA ASP A 55 16.38 -0.01 12.71
C ASP A 55 16.49 0.66 11.33
N LEU A 56 17.23 0.00 10.43
CA LEU A 56 17.38 0.47 9.06
C LEU A 56 16.09 0.38 8.24
N GLN A 57 15.13 -0.46 8.64
CA GLN A 57 13.87 -0.60 7.93
C GLN A 57 12.93 0.57 8.28
N ALA A 58 12.82 0.93 9.56
CA ALA A 58 12.12 2.15 9.98
C ALA A 58 12.75 3.40 9.35
N LEU A 59 14.09 3.45 9.28
CA LEU A 59 14.82 4.52 8.58
C LEU A 59 14.42 4.61 7.10
N ALA A 60 14.34 3.48 6.40
CA ALA A 60 13.93 3.43 4.99
C ALA A 60 12.52 3.95 4.78
N HIS A 61 11.56 3.56 5.62
CA HIS A 61 10.18 4.04 5.52
C HIS A 61 10.09 5.56 5.75
N GLU A 62 10.77 6.11 6.76
CA GLU A 62 10.78 7.56 7.01
C GLU A 62 11.46 8.33 5.85
N CYS A 63 12.57 7.83 5.35
CA CYS A 63 13.27 8.43 4.21
C CYS A 63 12.44 8.36 2.92
N GLU A 64 11.68 7.29 2.72
CA GLU A 64 10.72 7.16 1.62
C GLU A 64 9.65 8.26 1.73
N GLY A 65 9.00 8.42 2.89
CA GLY A 65 8.00 9.48 3.10
C GLY A 65 8.54 10.88 2.80
N MET A 66 9.76 11.18 3.23
CA MET A 66 10.43 12.46 2.92
C MET A 66 10.69 12.65 1.43
N CYS A 67 11.16 11.60 0.74
CA CYS A 67 11.40 11.67 -0.71
C CYS A 67 10.09 11.79 -1.48
N ARG A 68 9.03 11.10 -1.03
CA ARG A 68 7.71 11.15 -1.64
C ARG A 68 7.17 12.56 -1.58
N MET A 69 7.23 13.23 -0.43
CA MET A 69 6.87 14.64 -0.29
C MET A 69 7.64 15.55 -1.29
N ILE A 70 8.96 15.36 -1.44
CA ILE A 70 9.76 16.17 -2.37
C ILE A 70 9.31 15.95 -3.83
N VAL A 71 9.10 14.69 -4.20
CA VAL A 71 8.70 14.31 -5.56
C VAL A 71 7.25 14.70 -5.85
N ASP A 72 6.36 14.65 -4.85
CA ASP A 72 4.97 15.11 -4.94
C ASP A 72 4.90 16.63 -5.14
N CYS A 73 5.72 17.41 -4.43
CA CYS A 73 5.86 18.84 -4.68
C CYS A 73 6.27 19.12 -6.13
N LEU A 74 7.21 18.33 -6.66
CA LEU A 74 7.62 18.47 -8.06
C LEU A 74 6.52 18.02 -9.03
N GLY A 75 5.84 16.92 -8.72
CA GLY A 75 4.72 16.39 -9.48
C GLY A 75 3.56 17.37 -9.54
N PHE A 76 3.26 18.06 -8.44
CA PHE A 76 2.28 19.14 -8.37
C PHE A 76 2.67 20.29 -9.31
N LEU A 77 3.92 20.77 -9.24
CA LEU A 77 4.40 21.86 -10.09
C LEU A 77 4.38 21.51 -11.58
N LEU A 78 4.62 20.25 -11.93
CA LEU A 78 4.74 19.77 -13.31
C LEU A 78 3.49 19.05 -13.82
N THR A 79 2.44 18.93 -13.00
CA THR A 79 1.26 18.09 -13.29
C THR A 79 1.65 16.66 -13.70
N CYS A 80 2.63 16.09 -13.01
CA CYS A 80 3.18 14.77 -13.28
C CYS A 80 2.90 13.82 -12.11
N GLY A 81 2.33 12.66 -12.39
CA GLY A 81 2.18 11.57 -11.42
C GLY A 81 3.47 10.80 -11.25
N TYR A 82 4.46 11.41 -10.62
CA TYR A 82 5.70 10.74 -10.27
C TYR A 82 5.49 9.79 -9.09
N ASP A 83 6.32 8.76 -9.02
CA ASP A 83 6.39 7.86 -7.88
C ASP A 83 7.85 7.63 -7.49
N ILE A 84 8.10 7.03 -6.35
CA ILE A 84 9.44 6.71 -5.88
C ILE A 84 9.56 5.23 -5.52
N GLU A 85 10.78 4.73 -5.61
CA GLU A 85 11.16 3.41 -5.15
C GLU A 85 12.50 3.51 -4.45
N VAL A 86 12.54 3.22 -3.15
CA VAL A 86 13.79 3.09 -2.38
C VAL A 86 14.28 1.65 -2.53
N THR A 87 15.49 1.48 -3.07
CA THR A 87 16.01 0.16 -3.45
C THR A 87 17.06 -0.38 -2.49
N GLN A 88 17.76 0.48 -1.76
CA GLN A 88 18.76 0.04 -0.80
C GLN A 88 19.09 1.07 0.27
N VAL A 89 19.46 0.59 1.44
CA VAL A 89 20.06 1.36 2.53
C VAL A 89 21.43 0.78 2.87
N SER A 90 22.36 1.65 3.23
CA SER A 90 23.71 1.28 3.63
C SER A 90 24.12 2.10 4.85
N SER A 91 24.76 1.47 5.83
CA SER A 91 25.37 2.14 6.98
C SER A 91 26.86 2.42 6.72
N ALA A 92 27.43 3.37 7.46
CA ALA A 92 28.88 3.63 7.40
C ALA A 92 29.72 2.43 7.90
N GLY A 93 29.13 1.56 8.73
CA GLY A 93 29.75 0.33 9.21
C GLY A 93 29.78 -0.82 8.19
N GLY A 94 29.34 -0.58 6.95
CA GLY A 94 29.36 -1.59 5.88
C GLY A 94 28.15 -2.53 5.86
N LEU A 95 27.11 -2.26 6.64
CA LEU A 95 25.84 -2.98 6.50
C LEU A 95 25.13 -2.49 5.24
N HIS A 96 24.76 -3.42 4.37
CA HIS A 96 24.02 -3.13 3.13
C HIS A 96 22.74 -3.97 3.10
N VAL A 97 21.60 -3.30 2.94
CA VAL A 97 20.30 -3.95 2.80
C VAL A 97 19.69 -3.49 1.47
N VAL A 98 19.42 -4.45 0.60
CA VAL A 98 18.71 -4.22 -0.67
C VAL A 98 17.26 -4.64 -0.47
N TYR A 99 16.35 -3.72 -0.79
CA TYR A 99 14.92 -3.96 -0.69
C TYR A 99 14.39 -4.56 -1.99
N GLY A 100 13.57 -5.60 -1.87
CA GLY A 100 12.78 -6.12 -2.97
C GLY A 100 11.49 -5.32 -3.14
N VAL A 101 10.74 -5.63 -4.20
CA VAL A 101 9.42 -5.03 -4.49
C VAL A 101 8.33 -5.50 -3.51
N LYS A 102 8.67 -6.40 -2.58
CA LYS A 102 7.72 -7.03 -1.65
C LYS A 102 8.02 -6.59 -0.21
N PRO A 103 6.99 -6.28 0.59
CA PRO A 103 7.14 -6.23 2.05
C PRO A 103 7.72 -7.56 2.52
N ALA A 104 8.76 -7.54 3.37
CA ALA A 104 9.58 -8.69 3.80
C ALA A 104 8.89 -10.07 3.68
N ASP A 105 9.36 -10.90 2.75
CA ASP A 105 8.90 -12.27 2.46
C ASP A 105 7.37 -12.51 2.35
N PHE A 106 6.57 -11.44 2.28
CA PHE A 106 5.13 -11.53 2.19
C PHE A 106 4.72 -12.09 0.83
N ARG A 107 4.33 -13.37 0.85
CA ARG A 107 3.76 -14.08 -0.29
C ARG A 107 2.57 -14.90 0.20
N PRO A 108 1.34 -14.39 0.09
CA PRO A 108 0.16 -15.18 0.44
C PRO A 108 0.02 -16.43 -0.44
N ILE A 109 0.64 -16.42 -1.63
CA ILE A 109 0.69 -17.54 -2.56
C ILE A 109 2.17 -17.86 -2.87
N PRO A 110 2.62 -19.11 -2.66
CA PRO A 110 3.95 -19.56 -3.06
C PRO A 110 4.18 -19.37 -4.55
N TYR A 111 5.34 -18.84 -4.93
CA TYR A 111 5.66 -18.63 -6.34
C TYR A 111 6.07 -19.95 -6.98
N SER A 112 5.22 -20.44 -7.88
CA SER A 112 5.55 -21.43 -8.91
C SER A 112 4.82 -21.02 -10.18
N ASP A 113 5.31 -21.44 -11.34
CA ASP A 113 4.66 -21.08 -12.62
C ASP A 113 3.22 -21.63 -12.66
N GLU A 114 2.97 -22.80 -12.08
CA GLU A 114 1.64 -23.40 -11.97
C GLU A 114 0.71 -22.60 -11.03
N ASN A 115 1.22 -22.15 -9.88
CA ASN A 115 0.45 -21.34 -8.95
C ASN A 115 0.12 -19.97 -9.54
N ILE A 116 1.10 -19.34 -10.21
CA ILE A 116 0.88 -18.04 -10.86
C ILE A 116 -0.12 -18.20 -11.99
N GLN A 117 0.04 -19.18 -12.88
CA GLN A 117 -0.88 -19.37 -14.00
C GLN A 117 -2.30 -19.64 -13.51
N SER A 118 -2.48 -20.61 -12.60
CA SER A 118 -3.80 -20.98 -12.09
C SER A 118 -4.51 -19.84 -11.35
N VAL A 119 -3.78 -19.06 -10.54
CA VAL A 119 -4.37 -17.92 -9.84
C VAL A 119 -4.61 -16.76 -10.81
N PHE A 120 -3.68 -16.47 -11.72
CA PHE A 120 -3.81 -15.38 -12.67
C PHE A 120 -5.01 -15.56 -13.59
N GLU A 121 -5.22 -16.76 -14.13
CA GLU A 121 -6.41 -17.09 -14.94
C GLU A 121 -7.72 -16.89 -14.14
N ARG A 122 -7.72 -17.25 -12.85
CA ARG A 122 -8.87 -17.01 -11.97
C ARG A 122 -9.14 -15.52 -11.78
N LEU A 123 -8.09 -14.71 -11.54
CA LEU A 123 -8.21 -13.26 -11.37
C LEU A 123 -8.73 -12.56 -12.64
N LEU A 124 -8.34 -13.04 -13.83
CA LEU A 124 -8.78 -12.45 -15.10
C LEU A 124 -10.22 -12.81 -15.49
N THR A 125 -10.82 -13.83 -14.90
CA THR A 125 -12.13 -14.37 -15.31
C THR A 125 -13.31 -13.85 -14.48
N VAL A 126 -13.14 -12.76 -13.72
CA VAL A 126 -14.24 -12.08 -13.04
C VAL A 126 -15.27 -11.56 -14.07
N PRO A 127 -16.58 -11.80 -13.90
CA PRO A 127 -17.59 -11.33 -14.85
C PRO A 127 -17.60 -9.82 -15.07
N ARG A 128 -17.98 -9.41 -16.28
CA ARG A 128 -17.97 -8.00 -16.73
C ARG A 128 -18.71 -7.05 -15.79
N ASP A 129 -19.83 -7.49 -15.23
CA ASP A 129 -20.67 -6.67 -14.36
C ASP A 129 -19.97 -6.25 -13.05
N TYR A 130 -18.89 -6.93 -12.68
CA TYR A 130 -18.11 -6.65 -11.46
C TYR A 130 -16.73 -6.04 -11.76
N GLN A 131 -16.34 -5.94 -13.03
CA GLN A 131 -14.99 -5.56 -13.44
C GLN A 131 -14.57 -4.14 -13.05
N LEU A 132 -15.50 -3.20 -12.91
CA LEU A 132 -15.16 -1.84 -12.50
C LEU A 132 -14.65 -1.81 -11.05
N GLN A 133 -15.46 -2.32 -10.13
CA GLN A 133 -15.18 -2.38 -8.70
C GLN A 133 -13.98 -3.29 -8.42
N TYR A 134 -13.92 -4.44 -9.10
CA TYR A 134 -12.80 -5.36 -8.97
C TYR A 134 -11.46 -4.73 -9.39
N ARG A 135 -11.40 -4.03 -10.53
CA ARG A 135 -10.17 -3.35 -10.96
C ARG A 135 -9.76 -2.21 -10.03
N ARG A 136 -10.72 -1.48 -9.45
CA ARG A 136 -10.44 -0.47 -8.42
C ARG A 136 -9.87 -1.11 -7.16
N ALA A 137 -10.49 -2.18 -6.69
CA ALA A 137 -9.99 -2.97 -5.55
C ALA A 137 -8.56 -3.49 -5.78
N LEU A 138 -8.23 -3.98 -6.98
CA LEU A 138 -6.84 -4.36 -7.32
C LEU A 138 -5.88 -3.17 -7.35
N ALA A 139 -6.33 -2.02 -7.85
CA ALA A 139 -5.52 -0.80 -7.87
C ALA A 139 -5.25 -0.30 -6.45
N ASP A 140 -6.25 -0.25 -5.59
CA ASP A 140 -6.11 0.12 -4.17
C ASP A 140 -5.24 -0.90 -3.43
N TYR A 141 -5.36 -2.20 -3.71
CA TYR A 141 -4.48 -3.21 -3.12
C TYR A 141 -3.01 -3.00 -3.52
N ARG A 142 -2.75 -2.65 -4.79
CA ARG A 142 -1.41 -2.25 -5.23
C ARG A 142 -0.91 -1.03 -4.46
N GLU A 143 -1.75 -0.02 -4.26
CA GLU A 143 -1.35 1.16 -3.47
C GLU A 143 -1.11 0.82 -1.99
N ALA A 144 -1.86 -0.11 -1.40
CA ALA A 144 -1.57 -0.62 -0.05
C ALA A 144 -0.19 -1.30 0.06
N ILE A 145 0.23 -2.01 -1.00
CA ILE A 145 1.57 -2.60 -1.08
C ILE A 145 2.67 -1.53 -1.24
N ARG A 146 2.35 -0.37 -1.82
CA ARG A 146 3.32 0.71 -2.06
C ARG A 146 3.42 1.68 -0.87
N SER A 147 2.29 2.13 -0.32
CA SER A 147 2.27 3.09 0.77
C SER A 147 2.23 2.40 2.13
N HIS A 148 3.33 2.49 2.89
CA HIS A 148 3.35 2.01 4.27
C HIS A 148 2.36 2.81 5.13
N GLU A 149 2.45 4.14 5.10
CA GLU A 149 1.64 5.03 5.95
C GLU A 149 0.14 4.92 5.66
N ASP A 150 -0.24 4.65 4.39
CA ASP A 150 -1.63 4.55 3.98
C ASP A 150 -2.13 3.12 3.78
N THR A 151 -1.37 2.10 4.22
CA THR A 151 -1.76 0.69 4.02
C THR A 151 -3.19 0.44 4.52
N ALA A 152 -3.55 0.91 5.72
CA ALA A 152 -4.89 0.73 6.27
C ALA A 152 -5.96 1.42 5.41
N PHE A 153 -5.69 2.65 4.94
CA PHE A 153 -6.60 3.41 4.10
C PHE A 153 -6.91 2.67 2.79
N PHE A 154 -5.87 2.21 2.10
CA PHE A 154 -6.02 1.50 0.85
C PHE A 154 -6.64 0.11 1.05
N CYS A 155 -6.25 -0.63 2.08
CA CYS A 155 -6.89 -1.90 2.44
C CYS A 155 -8.38 -1.74 2.72
N TYR A 156 -8.78 -0.67 3.43
CA TYR A 156 -10.20 -0.39 3.65
C TYR A 156 -10.92 -0.09 2.33
N ARG A 157 -10.31 0.74 1.48
CA ARG A 157 -10.84 1.06 0.16
C ARG A 157 -11.07 -0.16 -0.73
N VAL A 158 -10.16 -1.15 -0.71
CA VAL A 158 -10.37 -2.44 -1.39
C VAL A 158 -11.72 -3.04 -0.98
N VAL A 159 -11.97 -3.13 0.32
CA VAL A 159 -13.21 -3.72 0.85
C VAL A 159 -14.42 -2.86 0.49
N GLU A 160 -14.29 -1.53 0.54
CA GLU A 160 -15.35 -0.61 0.12
C GLU A 160 -15.71 -0.79 -1.36
N ASP A 161 -14.71 -0.86 -2.26
CA ASP A 161 -14.94 -1.05 -3.69
C ASP A 161 -15.62 -2.40 -3.98
N LEU A 162 -15.22 -3.48 -3.31
CA LEU A 162 -15.89 -4.78 -3.42
C LEU A 162 -17.32 -4.75 -2.86
N ARG A 163 -17.55 -4.04 -1.74
CA ARG A 163 -18.89 -3.84 -1.17
C ARG A 163 -19.85 -3.18 -2.15
N GLN A 164 -19.37 -2.29 -3.01
CA GLN A 164 -20.22 -1.60 -4.01
C GLN A 164 -20.93 -2.57 -4.95
N VAL A 165 -20.41 -3.78 -5.16
CA VAL A 165 -21.06 -4.84 -5.96
C VAL A 165 -22.36 -5.35 -5.30
N PHE A 166 -22.52 -5.15 -4.00
CA PHE A 166 -23.66 -5.62 -3.20
C PHE A 166 -24.67 -4.51 -2.89
N VAL A 167 -24.47 -3.31 -3.44
CA VAL A 167 -25.42 -2.20 -3.37
C VAL A 167 -26.49 -2.43 -4.43
N VAL A 168 -27.74 -2.58 -3.98
CA VAL A 168 -28.90 -2.88 -4.86
C VAL A 168 -29.75 -1.63 -5.11
N ASP A 169 -29.75 -0.69 -4.17
CA ASP A 169 -30.48 0.56 -4.18
C ASP A 169 -29.61 1.70 -3.60
N GLU A 170 -29.66 2.89 -4.21
CA GLU A 170 -28.95 4.08 -3.68
C GLU A 170 -29.48 4.50 -2.29
N GLN A 171 -30.67 4.03 -1.92
CA GLN A 171 -31.32 4.26 -0.64
C GLN A 171 -31.03 3.16 0.39
N GLY A 172 -30.28 2.12 0.00
CA GLY A 172 -29.94 1.00 0.87
C GLY A 172 -29.14 1.47 2.07
N LYS A 173 -29.55 1.03 3.26
CA LYS A 173 -28.81 1.36 4.50
C LYS A 173 -27.42 0.73 4.41
N GLU A 174 -26.37 1.49 4.68
CA GLU A 174 -24.97 1.05 4.60
C GLU A 174 -24.74 -0.31 5.29
N ALA A 175 -25.29 -0.50 6.49
CA ALA A 175 -25.22 -1.74 7.25
C ALA A 175 -25.74 -2.97 6.48
N GLN A 176 -26.80 -2.83 5.68
CA GLN A 176 -27.34 -3.93 4.90
C GLN A 176 -26.37 -4.37 3.80
N THR A 177 -25.68 -3.42 3.17
CA THR A 177 -24.70 -3.72 2.11
C THR A 177 -23.45 -4.41 2.66
N TRP A 178 -23.02 -4.04 3.87
CA TRP A 178 -21.97 -4.75 4.61
C TRP A 178 -22.38 -6.18 4.94
N ASN A 179 -23.62 -6.38 5.43
CA ASN A 179 -24.12 -7.72 5.72
C ASN A 179 -24.17 -8.58 4.45
N ARG A 180 -24.68 -8.04 3.32
CA ARG A 180 -24.71 -8.75 2.04
C ARG A 180 -23.32 -9.18 1.56
N LEU A 181 -22.31 -8.31 1.71
CA LEU A 181 -20.91 -8.66 1.40
C LEU A 181 -20.45 -9.86 2.24
N TRP A 182 -20.65 -9.81 3.55
CA TRP A 182 -20.16 -10.86 4.46
C TRP A 182 -20.97 -12.15 4.41
N GLU A 183 -22.26 -12.09 4.07
CA GLU A 183 -23.08 -13.27 3.78
C GLU A 183 -22.64 -13.96 2.48
N ALA A 184 -22.22 -13.19 1.48
CA ALA A 184 -21.81 -13.71 0.19
C ALA A 184 -20.39 -14.30 0.18
N LEU A 185 -19.45 -13.70 0.89
CA LEU A 185 -18.04 -14.08 0.84
C LEU A 185 -17.68 -15.10 1.92
N PRO A 186 -17.05 -16.25 1.57
CA PRO A 186 -16.59 -17.27 2.52
C PRO A 186 -15.28 -16.83 3.23
N VAL A 187 -15.34 -15.69 3.92
CA VAL A 187 -14.24 -15.11 4.69
C VAL A 187 -14.45 -15.44 6.16
N ALA A 188 -13.42 -15.88 6.86
CA ALA A 188 -13.48 -16.21 8.28
C ALA A 188 -13.84 -15.00 9.16
N GLU A 189 -14.51 -15.25 10.28
CA GLU A 189 -15.02 -14.19 11.17
C GLU A 189 -13.90 -13.31 11.74
N ASP A 190 -12.74 -13.90 12.02
CA ASP A 190 -11.54 -13.17 12.46
C ASP A 190 -11.13 -12.08 11.47
N THR A 191 -11.22 -12.39 10.17
CA THR A 191 -10.87 -11.48 9.07
C THR A 191 -11.89 -10.37 8.93
N ARG A 192 -13.19 -10.68 9.13
CA ARG A 192 -14.27 -9.68 9.11
C ARG A 192 -14.17 -8.72 10.30
N ALA A 193 -13.95 -9.27 11.50
CA ALA A 193 -13.71 -8.51 12.71
C ALA A 193 -12.48 -7.62 12.56
N TYR A 194 -11.39 -8.14 11.98
CA TYR A 194 -10.17 -7.37 11.72
C TYR A 194 -10.41 -6.15 10.82
N VAL A 195 -11.24 -6.29 9.77
CA VAL A 195 -11.62 -5.15 8.93
C VAL A 195 -12.36 -4.09 9.75
N LYS A 196 -13.31 -4.52 10.58
CA LYS A 196 -14.17 -3.63 11.36
C LYS A 196 -13.42 -2.93 12.51
N ASP A 197 -12.58 -3.67 13.21
CA ASP A 197 -12.01 -3.25 14.50
C ASP A 197 -10.60 -2.69 14.37
N ILE A 198 -9.88 -2.99 13.27
CA ILE A 198 -8.51 -2.54 13.04
C ILE A 198 -8.39 -1.69 11.76
N ILE A 199 -8.68 -2.27 10.59
CA ILE A 199 -8.46 -1.58 9.30
C ILE A 199 -9.32 -0.32 9.19
N ARG A 200 -10.63 -0.41 9.46
CA ARG A 200 -11.54 0.73 9.34
C ARG A 200 -11.21 1.86 10.32
N PRO A 201 -10.97 1.62 11.62
CA PRO A 201 -10.58 2.69 12.55
C PRO A 201 -9.28 3.38 12.14
N LEU A 202 -8.25 2.63 11.73
CA LEU A 202 -6.99 3.21 11.26
C LEU A 202 -7.17 4.02 9.97
N ALA A 203 -7.91 3.48 8.99
CA ALA A 203 -8.23 4.18 7.76
C ALA A 203 -9.00 5.48 8.01
N THR A 204 -9.95 5.45 8.96
CA THR A 204 -10.76 6.61 9.34
C THR A 204 -9.93 7.63 10.12
N GLY A 205 -9.09 7.18 11.04
CA GLY A 205 -8.14 8.02 11.79
C GLY A 205 -7.23 8.80 10.85
N ASN A 206 -6.59 8.13 9.90
CA ASN A 206 -5.72 8.77 8.90
C ASN A 206 -6.48 9.80 8.06
N ARG A 207 -7.72 9.51 7.64
CA ARG A 207 -8.59 10.45 6.90
C ARG A 207 -8.96 11.70 7.70
N HIS A 208 -8.96 11.63 9.03
CA HIS A 208 -9.30 12.74 9.91
C HIS A 208 -8.07 13.42 10.53
N GLY A 209 -6.87 13.17 9.99
CA GLY A 209 -5.62 13.79 10.43
C GLY A 209 -5.01 13.15 11.68
N GLY A 210 -5.53 12.01 12.13
CA GLY A 210 -4.89 11.19 13.14
C GLY A 210 -3.66 10.52 12.52
N GLY A 211 -2.46 10.95 12.90
CA GLY A 211 -1.22 10.30 12.50
C GLY A 211 -1.07 8.96 13.22
N SER A 212 -1.46 7.86 12.58
CA SER A 212 -1.25 6.51 13.10
C SER A 212 0.04 5.94 12.53
N SER A 213 1.05 5.67 13.36
CA SER A 213 2.21 4.88 12.91
C SER A 213 1.79 3.42 12.78
N ILE A 214 1.86 2.87 11.57
CA ILE A 214 1.59 1.45 11.31
C ILE A 214 2.91 0.68 11.50
N SER A 215 2.92 -0.40 12.29
CA SER A 215 4.09 -1.28 12.39
C SER A 215 4.20 -2.18 11.16
N HIS A 216 5.38 -2.74 10.92
CA HIS A 216 5.59 -3.64 9.80
C HIS A 216 4.68 -4.87 9.88
N GLU A 217 4.56 -5.49 11.05
CA GLU A 217 3.75 -6.68 11.31
C GLU A 217 2.27 -6.39 11.09
N LEU A 218 1.79 -5.27 11.64
CA LEU A 218 0.41 -4.81 11.47
C LEU A 218 0.09 -4.61 9.99
N ARG A 219 1.02 -4.02 9.24
CA ARG A 219 0.93 -3.85 7.79
C ARG A 219 0.84 -5.17 7.05
N LEU A 220 1.70 -6.15 7.38
CA LEU A 220 1.66 -7.46 6.74
C LEU A 220 0.33 -8.17 6.98
N GLU A 221 -0.19 -8.11 8.20
CA GLU A 221 -1.47 -8.71 8.54
C GLU A 221 -2.62 -8.05 7.77
N MET A 222 -2.64 -6.71 7.67
CA MET A 222 -3.62 -5.98 6.85
C MET A 222 -3.58 -6.44 5.39
N LEU A 223 -2.39 -6.55 4.79
CA LEU A 223 -2.23 -7.00 3.40
C LEU A 223 -2.67 -8.45 3.23
N GLU A 224 -2.42 -9.32 4.21
CA GLU A 224 -2.84 -10.72 4.20
C GLU A 224 -4.37 -10.84 4.23
N LYS A 225 -5.01 -10.22 5.22
CA LYS A 225 -6.47 -10.24 5.41
C LYS A 225 -7.18 -9.68 4.19
N THR A 226 -6.71 -8.56 3.64
CA THR A 226 -7.29 -7.95 2.44
C THR A 226 -7.11 -8.85 1.21
N SER A 227 -5.97 -9.53 1.04
CA SER A 227 -5.77 -10.47 -0.07
C SER A 227 -6.77 -11.65 -0.04
N LYS A 228 -7.08 -12.16 1.16
CA LYS A 228 -8.07 -13.23 1.36
C LYS A 228 -9.46 -12.80 0.95
N ILE A 229 -9.83 -11.55 1.23
CA ILE A 229 -11.12 -10.96 0.82
C ILE A 229 -11.20 -10.85 -0.70
N ILE A 230 -10.15 -10.36 -1.37
CA ILE A 230 -10.09 -10.30 -2.84
C ILE A 230 -10.24 -11.69 -3.45
N ALA A 231 -9.52 -12.69 -2.92
CA ALA A 231 -9.61 -14.07 -3.40
C ALA A 231 -11.03 -14.65 -3.23
N ALA A 232 -11.64 -14.47 -2.05
CA ALA A 232 -13.01 -14.91 -1.78
C ALA A 232 -14.03 -14.24 -2.71
N PHE A 233 -13.83 -12.95 -3.02
CA PHE A 233 -14.67 -12.23 -3.98
C PHE A 233 -14.55 -12.79 -5.39
N VAL A 234 -13.33 -13.07 -5.86
CA VAL A 234 -13.09 -13.65 -7.19
C VAL A 234 -13.78 -15.02 -7.31
N ASP A 235 -13.69 -15.85 -6.27
CA ASP A 235 -14.35 -17.15 -6.26
C ASP A 235 -15.87 -17.02 -6.28
N TRP A 236 -16.45 -16.17 -5.41
CA TRP A 236 -17.88 -15.90 -5.40
C TRP A 236 -18.38 -15.34 -6.74
N ALA A 237 -17.66 -14.39 -7.33
CA ALA A 237 -18.07 -13.72 -8.56
C ALA A 237 -18.13 -14.68 -9.75
N ARG A 238 -17.34 -15.76 -9.73
CA ARG A 238 -17.27 -16.79 -10.77
C ARG A 238 -18.28 -17.92 -10.56
N MET A 239 -18.93 -18.01 -9.39
CA MET A 239 -19.95 -19.02 -9.15
C MET A 239 -21.21 -18.75 -10.00
N PRO A 240 -21.85 -19.80 -10.56
CA PRO A 240 -23.13 -19.65 -11.22
C PRO A 240 -24.15 -19.07 -10.24
N LYS A 241 -24.70 -17.89 -10.56
CA LYS A 241 -25.80 -17.32 -9.78
C LYS A 241 -27.10 -17.92 -10.30
N ALA A 242 -27.98 -18.37 -9.39
CA ALA A 242 -29.33 -18.76 -9.79
C ALA A 242 -29.98 -17.59 -10.53
N ALA A 243 -30.61 -17.89 -11.68
CA ALA A 243 -31.39 -16.88 -12.38
C ALA A 243 -32.45 -16.30 -11.43
N PRO A 244 -32.66 -14.98 -11.39
CA PRO A 244 -33.75 -14.42 -10.61
C PRO A 244 -35.04 -15.07 -11.08
N THR A 245 -35.75 -15.73 -10.16
CA THR A 245 -37.12 -16.20 -10.40
C THR A 245 -37.96 -14.97 -10.76
N ALA A 246 -38.46 -14.96 -12.00
CA ALA A 246 -39.35 -13.92 -12.53
C ALA A 246 -40.68 -13.88 -11.77
#